data_AF-A0A1W9SZ03-F1
#
_entry.id   AF-A0A1W9SZ03-F1
#
_cell.length_a   1.000
_cell.length_b   1.000
_cell.length_c   1.000
_cell.angle_alpha   90.00
_cell.angle_beta   90.00
_cell.angle_gamma   90.00
#
_symmetry.space_group_name_H-M   'P 1'
#
loop_
_entity.id
_entity.type
_entity.pdbx_description
1 polymer ?
#
loop_
_entity_poly.entity_id
_entity_poly.type
_entity_poly.pdbx_seq_one_letter_code
_entity_poly.pdbx_strand_id
1 'polypeptide(L)'
;MAISYQSFKKRADIFSFEYLKCIIYLIDTNSENQILTKKLYTHLISASHLLEDFLDFHGAKNNRDWFFYRELSATMRHLALSAYSQKHILNRLGFYEFKTDDKIFKKESCDTLLTIQNFLQITAPVILKQAEKLGIFIPEIKYKSKHFPDIATGECLEHNIDNLDNKDQQKKNIINIASDFLELIEKFEKFAFYEKYDKKQIKELVPLNVNEVEIRRFEMLLHNLQSAFDSYVIPSGYQSDKKLKQLRSHFSIVFHILQVMGRLLHFYERHLHNIEFKDVYKNVNEILNKLINPDILLDIAINYCLFYAWEFLSSGKKLTFEILDENINRSSIKVGIPQKRGFHTRPSLLIAKIVNHYGGQVKMLAGEGEFDASSVLDLQWAGGKIKKENIQQVIFKGDSRSLVDLKILANINYGEDLIGKSIPLPKELSYLK
;
A
#
# COMPACT_ATOMS: atom_id res chain seq x y z
N MET A 1 40.77 2.98 -2.91
CA MET A 1 41.72 3.85 -2.19
C MET A 1 41.16 4.07 -0.79
N ALA A 2 41.89 3.74 0.28
CA ALA A 2 41.37 3.83 1.65
C ALA A 2 41.41 5.29 2.16
N ILE A 3 40.32 5.76 2.77
CA ILE A 3 40.28 7.09 3.41
C ILE A 3 41.14 7.09 4.67
N SER A 4 41.87 8.18 4.94
CA SER A 4 42.57 8.33 6.21
C SER A 4 41.56 8.50 7.35
N TYR A 5 41.85 7.96 8.53
CA TYR A 5 40.93 8.06 9.67
C TYR A 5 40.62 9.51 10.03
N GLN A 6 41.60 10.42 9.97
CA GLN A 6 41.39 11.84 10.24
C GLN A 6 40.45 12.50 9.22
N SER A 7 40.59 12.18 7.93
CA SER A 7 39.68 12.68 6.89
C SER A 7 38.27 12.12 7.05
N PHE A 8 38.14 10.84 7.42
CA PHE A 8 36.84 10.23 7.70
C PHE A 8 36.18 10.91 8.90
N LYS A 9 36.93 11.09 9.99
CA LYS A 9 36.45 11.69 11.22
C LYS A 9 35.90 13.11 11.01
N LYS A 10 36.65 13.95 10.30
CA LYS A 10 36.20 15.31 9.94
C LYS A 10 34.89 15.32 9.15
N ARG A 11 34.68 14.35 8.25
CA ARG A 11 33.43 14.22 7.50
C ARG A 11 32.30 13.67 8.36
N ALA A 12 32.60 12.73 9.25
CA ALA A 12 31.64 12.23 10.23
C ALA A 12 31.09 13.38 11.08
N ASP A 13 31.93 14.32 11.54
CA ASP A 13 31.47 15.50 12.28
C ASP A 13 30.48 16.35 11.46
N ILE A 14 30.74 16.53 10.16
CA ILE A 14 29.86 17.30 9.27
C ILE A 14 28.49 16.62 9.11
N PHE A 15 28.48 15.32 8.79
CA PHE A 15 27.23 14.58 8.58
C PHE A 15 26.46 14.34 9.90
N SER A 16 27.16 14.28 11.03
CA SER A 16 26.54 14.20 12.35
C SER A 16 25.98 15.53 12.84
N PHE A 17 26.42 16.68 12.34
CA PHE A 17 26.07 17.98 12.91
C PHE A 17 24.55 18.25 12.94
N GLU A 18 23.87 18.18 11.80
CA GLU A 18 22.42 18.41 11.76
C GLU A 18 21.63 17.30 12.44
N TYR A 19 22.13 16.06 12.34
CA TYR A 19 21.54 14.93 13.04
C TYR A 19 21.55 15.13 14.56
N LEU A 20 22.71 15.46 15.14
CA LEU A 20 22.86 15.68 16.57
C LEU A 20 22.09 16.91 17.06
N LYS A 21 21.94 17.97 16.25
CA LYS A 21 21.04 19.09 16.60
C LYS A 21 19.59 18.64 16.76
N CYS A 22 19.11 17.75 15.90
CA CYS A 22 17.77 17.17 16.05
C CYS A 22 17.68 16.28 17.29
N ILE A 23 18.71 15.50 17.60
CA ILE A 23 18.77 14.66 18.81
C ILE A 23 18.72 15.50 20.09
N ILE A 24 19.51 16.58 20.16
CA ILE A 24 19.51 17.50 21.30
C ILE A 24 18.13 18.12 21.48
N TYR A 25 17.50 18.58 20.39
CA TYR A 25 16.15 19.11 20.43
C TYR A 25 15.14 18.07 20.96
N LEU A 26 15.24 16.82 20.49
CA LEU A 26 14.35 15.74 20.90
C LEU A 26 14.43 15.47 22.41
N ILE A 27 15.64 15.48 22.97
CA ILE A 27 15.89 15.35 24.42
C ILE A 27 15.33 16.55 25.19
N ASP A 28 15.53 17.76 24.70
CA ASP A 28 15.02 18.98 25.35
C ASP A 28 13.48 19.05 25.33
N THR A 29 12.83 18.45 24.32
CA THR A 29 11.36 18.39 24.18
C THR A 29 10.68 17.26 24.95
N ASN A 30 11.35 16.64 25.93
CA ASN A 30 10.84 15.49 26.67
C ASN A 30 9.76 15.85 27.70
N SER A 31 8.70 16.54 27.26
CA SER A 31 7.46 16.72 28.03
C SER A 31 6.49 15.58 27.71
N GLU A 32 5.96 14.93 28.74
CA GLU A 32 4.92 13.91 28.61
C GLU A 32 3.75 14.48 27.77
N ASN A 33 3.44 13.80 26.66
CA ASN A 33 2.30 14.04 25.75
C ASN A 33 2.42 15.13 24.67
N GLN A 34 3.58 15.76 24.45
CA GLN A 34 3.72 16.64 23.29
C GLN A 34 3.96 15.84 21.99
N ILE A 35 3.02 15.89 21.05
CA ILE A 35 3.18 15.24 19.73
C ILE A 35 4.18 16.03 18.88
N LEU A 36 5.22 15.37 18.37
CA LEU A 36 6.20 15.98 17.48
C LEU A 36 5.61 16.30 16.10
N THR A 37 6.16 17.33 15.46
CA THR A 37 5.65 17.82 14.17
C THR A 37 6.25 17.05 12.99
N LYS A 38 5.51 17.02 11.87
CA LYS A 38 6.02 16.41 10.61
C LYS A 38 7.34 17.01 10.14
N LYS A 39 7.55 18.31 10.41
CA LYS A 39 8.79 19.00 10.04
C LYS A 39 9.99 18.48 10.83
N LEU A 40 9.83 18.21 12.12
CA LEU A 40 10.91 17.58 12.91
C LEU A 40 11.22 16.17 12.39
N TYR A 41 10.20 15.34 12.17
CA TYR A 41 10.42 14.00 11.59
C TYR A 41 11.15 14.07 10.25
N THR A 42 10.80 15.03 9.37
CA THR A 42 11.48 15.23 8.08
C THR A 42 12.98 15.55 8.24
N HIS A 43 13.35 16.38 9.23
CA HIS A 43 14.76 16.70 9.52
C HIS A 43 15.49 15.47 10.07
N LEU A 44 14.88 14.75 11.01
CA LEU A 44 15.43 13.50 11.54
C LEU A 44 15.68 12.49 10.44
N ILE A 45 14.70 12.25 9.55
CA ILE A 45 14.82 11.34 8.41
C ILE A 45 15.97 11.76 7.50
N SER A 46 16.02 13.03 7.10
CA SER A 46 17.02 13.51 6.15
C SER A 46 18.44 13.43 6.73
N ALA A 47 18.63 13.89 7.97
CA ALA A 47 19.94 13.92 8.61
C ALA A 47 20.45 12.51 8.95
N SER A 48 19.59 11.63 9.49
CA SER A 48 19.94 10.23 9.78
C SER A 48 20.23 9.42 8.51
N HIS A 49 19.51 9.69 7.41
CA HIS A 49 19.76 9.04 6.13
C HIS A 49 21.12 9.45 5.55
N LEU A 50 21.43 10.75 5.50
CA LEU A 50 22.72 11.23 5.01
C LEU A 50 23.90 10.70 5.83
N LEU A 51 23.74 10.65 7.16
CA LEU A 51 24.74 10.08 8.05
C LEU A 51 24.89 8.56 7.83
N GLU A 52 23.79 7.82 7.73
CA GLU A 52 23.83 6.38 7.47
C GLU A 52 24.51 6.08 6.12
N ASP A 53 24.17 6.81 5.05
CA ASP A 53 24.79 6.66 3.73
C ASP A 53 26.29 6.92 3.78
N PHE A 54 26.72 7.99 4.47
CA PHE A 54 28.14 8.28 4.67
C PHE A 54 28.85 7.16 5.42
N LEU A 55 28.27 6.67 6.53
CA LEU A 55 28.83 5.58 7.33
C LEU A 55 28.92 4.28 6.52
N ASP A 56 27.89 3.95 5.75
CA ASP A 56 27.83 2.77 4.90
C ASP A 56 28.86 2.83 3.77
N PHE A 57 28.97 3.98 3.10
CA PHE A 57 29.94 4.20 2.02
C PHE A 57 31.38 3.99 2.48
N HIS A 58 31.66 4.28 3.75
CA HIS A 58 32.98 4.12 4.37
C HIS A 58 33.12 2.83 5.20
N GLY A 59 32.18 1.88 5.07
CA GLY A 59 32.31 0.54 5.63
C GLY A 59 32.07 0.42 7.13
N ALA A 60 31.31 1.35 7.74
CA ALA A 60 30.97 1.29 9.17
C ALA A 60 30.30 -0.03 9.60
N LYS A 61 29.57 -0.69 8.69
CA LYS A 61 29.00 -2.04 8.86
C LYS A 61 30.02 -3.11 9.25
N ASN A 62 31.29 -2.90 8.90
CA ASN A 62 32.39 -3.83 9.13
C ASN A 62 33.41 -3.28 10.14
N ASN A 63 33.09 -2.17 10.82
CA ASN A 63 33.97 -1.52 11.78
C ASN A 63 33.38 -1.60 13.19
N ARG A 64 34.12 -2.20 14.14
CA ARG A 64 33.62 -2.45 15.50
C ARG A 64 33.27 -1.18 16.29
N ASP A 65 33.94 -0.06 16.01
CA ASP A 65 33.73 1.19 16.73
C ASP A 65 32.52 1.96 16.17
N TRP A 66 32.36 1.94 14.85
CA TRP A 66 31.35 2.74 14.14
C TRP A 66 30.04 2.01 13.87
N PHE A 67 30.04 0.67 13.93
CA PHE A 67 28.86 -0.15 13.68
C PHE A 67 27.67 0.28 14.55
N PHE A 68 27.89 0.49 15.85
CA PHE A 68 26.80 0.87 16.75
C PHE A 68 26.19 2.24 16.41
N TYR A 69 27.03 3.24 16.07
CA TYR A 69 26.54 4.56 15.70
C TYR A 69 25.75 4.52 14.38
N ARG A 70 26.18 3.68 13.44
CA ARG A 70 25.46 3.39 12.19
C ARG A 70 24.09 2.78 12.47
N GLU A 71 24.01 1.79 13.35
CA GLU A 71 22.74 1.15 13.72
C GLU A 71 21.77 2.11 14.44
N LEU A 72 22.29 3.00 15.29
CA LEU A 72 21.48 4.05 15.92
C LEU A 72 20.95 5.07 14.89
N SER A 73 21.75 5.42 13.88
CA SER A 73 21.30 6.26 12.77
C SER A 73 20.17 5.60 11.99
N ALA A 74 20.32 4.32 11.63
CA ALA A 74 19.28 3.55 10.95
C ALA A 74 18.00 3.43 11.82
N THR A 75 18.15 3.18 13.12
CA THR A 75 17.03 3.14 14.09
C THR A 75 16.24 4.45 14.06
N MET A 76 16.93 5.59 14.19
CA MET A 76 16.30 6.91 14.16
C MET A 76 15.60 7.17 12.83
N ARG A 77 16.23 6.80 11.71
CA ARG A 77 15.67 6.94 10.35
C ARG A 77 14.35 6.20 10.20
N HIS A 78 14.33 4.90 10.52
CA HIS A 78 13.17 4.05 10.28
C HIS A 78 12.02 4.38 11.21
N LEU A 79 12.29 4.63 12.50
CA LEU A 79 11.26 5.07 13.44
C LEU A 79 10.69 6.45 13.05
N ALA A 80 11.52 7.39 12.59
CA ALA A 80 11.05 8.70 12.15
C ALA A 80 10.21 8.62 10.86
N LEU A 81 10.55 7.72 9.94
CA LEU A 81 9.72 7.43 8.75
C LEU A 81 8.35 6.88 9.16
N SER A 82 8.30 5.91 10.08
CA SER A 82 7.03 5.40 10.62
C SER A 82 6.22 6.50 11.30
N ALA A 83 6.84 7.29 12.18
CA ALA A 83 6.18 8.37 12.90
C ALA A 83 5.66 9.46 11.95
N TYR A 84 6.38 9.78 10.87
CA TYR A 84 5.95 10.73 9.85
C TYR A 84 4.67 10.27 9.15
N SER A 85 4.61 9.02 8.70
CA SER A 85 3.42 8.45 8.06
C SER A 85 2.26 8.33 9.04
N GLN A 86 2.52 7.93 10.29
CA GLN A 86 1.50 7.89 11.33
C GLN A 86 0.92 9.28 11.67
N LYS A 87 1.79 10.30 11.77
CA LYS A 87 1.37 11.70 11.94
C LYS A 87 0.61 12.21 10.72
N HIS A 88 0.91 11.72 9.51
CA HIS A 88 0.11 12.02 8.32
C HIS A 88 -1.33 11.51 8.50
N ILE A 89 -1.51 10.27 8.95
CA ILE A 89 -2.84 9.69 9.22
C ILE A 89 -3.62 10.59 10.18
N LEU A 90 -3.04 10.92 11.34
CA LEU A 90 -3.67 11.77 12.35
C LEU A 90 -4.05 13.16 11.83
N ASN A 91 -3.14 13.82 11.09
CA ASN A 91 -3.41 15.14 10.52
C ASN A 91 -4.51 15.12 9.45
N ARG A 92 -4.80 13.95 8.86
CA ARG A 92 -5.76 13.79 7.77
C ARG A 92 -7.06 13.11 8.16
N LEU A 93 -7.21 12.65 9.41
CA LEU A 93 -8.42 11.97 9.89
C LEU A 93 -9.72 12.72 9.55
N GLY A 94 -9.75 14.04 9.78
CA GLY A 94 -10.93 14.86 9.49
C GLY A 94 -11.22 15.08 8.00
N PHE A 95 -10.29 14.72 7.11
CA PHE A 95 -10.44 14.82 5.66
C PHE A 95 -10.78 13.48 5.01
N TYR A 96 -10.69 12.38 5.74
CA TYR A 96 -11.12 11.09 5.23
C TYR A 96 -12.63 10.96 5.37
N GLU A 97 -13.29 10.65 4.26
CA GLU A 97 -14.73 10.43 4.25
C GLU A 97 -15.00 8.93 4.48
N PHE A 98 -15.17 8.52 5.74
CA PHE A 98 -15.65 7.18 6.07
C PHE A 98 -17.09 7.22 6.58
N LYS A 99 -17.81 6.10 6.48
CA LYS A 99 -19.20 5.99 6.96
C LYS A 99 -19.30 6.00 8.50
N THR A 100 -18.20 5.75 9.20
CA THR A 100 -18.14 5.64 10.66
C THR A 100 -17.06 6.54 11.24
N ASP A 101 -17.42 7.31 12.28
CA ASP A 101 -16.47 8.04 13.12
C ASP A 101 -15.87 7.06 14.14
N ASP A 102 -14.73 6.46 13.78
CA ASP A 102 -14.07 5.49 14.64
C ASP A 102 -13.15 6.17 15.67
N LYS A 103 -13.74 6.49 16.82
CA LYS A 103 -13.04 7.00 18.00
C LYS A 103 -11.96 6.04 18.51
N ILE A 104 -12.14 4.72 18.33
CA ILE A 104 -11.17 3.71 18.75
C ILE A 104 -9.95 3.80 17.84
N PHE A 105 -10.15 3.79 16.52
CA PHE A 105 -9.06 3.98 15.56
C PHE A 105 -8.29 5.27 15.81
N LYS A 106 -8.96 6.39 16.06
CA LYS A 106 -8.29 7.67 16.36
C LYS A 106 -7.42 7.57 17.61
N LYS A 107 -7.92 6.91 18.66
CA LYS A 107 -7.18 6.70 19.91
C LYS A 107 -5.97 5.79 19.67
N GLU A 108 -6.17 4.61 19.08
CA GLU A 108 -5.09 3.66 18.79
C GLU A 108 -4.04 4.26 17.84
N SER A 109 -4.46 5.11 16.91
CA SER A 109 -3.55 5.86 16.02
C SER A 109 -2.69 6.87 16.78
N CYS A 110 -3.24 7.52 17.81
CA CYS A 110 -2.51 8.44 18.66
C CYS A 110 -1.53 7.68 19.58
N ASP A 111 -2.01 6.61 20.22
CA ASP A 111 -1.22 5.76 21.10
C ASP A 111 -0.03 5.12 20.33
N THR A 112 -0.28 4.69 19.09
CA THR A 112 0.77 4.21 18.17
C THR A 112 1.82 5.27 17.89
N LEU A 113 1.41 6.50 17.56
CA LEU A 113 2.36 7.60 17.31
C LEU A 113 3.20 7.90 18.54
N LEU A 114 2.57 8.00 19.71
CA LEU A 114 3.26 8.28 20.97
C LEU A 114 4.23 7.16 21.35
N THR A 115 3.89 5.91 21.06
CA THR A 115 4.79 4.76 21.29
C THR A 115 6.02 4.82 20.39
N ILE A 116 5.84 5.08 19.08
CA ILE A 116 6.97 5.26 18.15
C ILE A 116 7.82 6.47 18.55
N GLN A 117 7.17 7.56 18.97
CA GLN A 117 7.86 8.76 19.45
C GLN A 117 8.70 8.47 20.71
N ASN A 118 8.16 7.70 21.65
CA ASN A 118 8.89 7.28 22.83
C ASN A 118 10.15 6.49 22.46
N PHE A 119 10.07 5.59 21.46
CA PHE A 119 11.26 4.92 20.92
C PHE A 119 12.33 5.88 20.39
N LEU A 120 11.93 6.96 19.72
CA LEU A 120 12.87 8.01 19.30
C LEU A 120 13.51 8.70 20.52
N GLN A 121 12.70 9.06 21.51
CA GLN A 121 13.13 9.80 22.71
C GLN A 121 14.09 8.99 23.59
N ILE A 122 13.85 7.70 23.81
CA ILE A 122 14.76 6.84 24.57
C ILE A 122 16.06 6.53 23.82
N THR A 123 16.03 6.54 22.49
CA THR A 123 17.22 6.30 21.65
C THR A 123 18.12 7.54 21.59
N ALA A 124 17.53 8.75 21.65
CA ALA A 124 18.23 10.03 21.57
C ALA A 124 19.43 10.18 22.53
N PRO A 125 19.32 9.95 23.86
CA PRO A 125 20.47 10.08 24.76
C PRO A 125 21.57 9.05 24.48
N VAL A 126 21.21 7.86 23.99
CA VAL A 126 22.19 6.82 23.61
C VAL A 126 23.02 7.27 22.41
N ILE A 127 22.39 7.96 21.45
CA ILE A 127 23.08 8.54 20.29
C ILE A 127 24.10 9.60 20.72
N LEU A 128 23.74 10.51 21.63
CA LEU A 128 24.68 11.51 22.12
C LEU A 128 25.89 10.87 22.80
N LYS A 129 25.65 9.91 23.70
CA LYS A 129 26.73 9.19 24.39
C LYS A 129 27.66 8.45 23.43
N GLN A 130 27.09 7.85 22.38
CA GLN A 130 27.90 7.17 21.36
C GLN A 130 28.68 8.16 20.49
N ALA A 131 28.11 9.32 20.17
CA ALA A 131 28.80 10.39 19.46
C ALA A 131 30.00 10.91 20.27
N GLU A 132 29.82 11.15 21.57
CA GLU A 132 30.89 11.53 22.50
C GLU A 132 32.00 10.48 22.56
N LYS A 133 31.63 9.19 22.69
CA LYS A 133 32.60 8.07 22.70
C LYS A 133 33.44 8.02 21.41
N LEU A 134 32.83 8.34 20.27
CA LEU A 134 33.52 8.40 18.98
C LEU A 134 34.32 9.70 18.81
N GLY A 135 34.25 10.64 19.75
CA GLY A 135 34.85 11.97 19.68
C GLY A 135 34.20 12.85 18.61
N ILE A 136 32.91 12.66 18.30
CA ILE A 136 32.16 13.48 17.34
C ILE A 136 31.85 14.83 17.99
N PHE A 137 32.02 15.91 17.23
CA PHE A 137 31.68 17.24 17.73
C PHE A 137 30.18 17.37 18.04
N ILE A 138 29.84 17.72 19.28
CA ILE A 138 28.46 17.93 19.72
C ILE A 138 28.08 19.41 19.50
N PRO A 139 27.03 19.71 18.72
CA PRO A 139 26.64 21.09 18.45
C PRO A 139 26.10 21.83 19.68
N GLU A 140 26.61 23.04 19.94
CA GLU A 140 26.10 23.92 21.01
C GLU A 140 24.81 24.66 20.60
N ILE A 141 24.63 24.89 19.29
CA ILE A 141 23.49 25.64 18.76
C ILE A 141 22.26 24.74 18.69
N LYS A 142 21.28 25.04 19.55
CA LYS A 142 20.03 24.29 19.64
C LYS A 142 18.96 24.79 18.68
N TYR A 143 18.15 23.85 18.18
CA TYR A 143 16.87 24.20 17.57
C TYR A 143 15.90 24.77 18.62
N LYS A 144 14.97 25.58 18.14
CA LYS A 144 13.84 26.15 18.91
C LYS A 144 12.52 25.69 18.28
N SER A 145 11.42 25.69 19.04
CA SER A 145 10.08 25.28 18.56
C SER A 145 9.67 25.92 17.22
N LYS A 146 9.98 27.21 17.02
CA LYS A 146 9.71 27.94 15.77
C LYS A 146 10.34 27.34 14.51
N HIS A 147 11.35 26.48 14.63
CA HIS A 147 11.96 25.82 13.47
C HIS A 147 11.12 24.64 12.97
N PHE A 148 10.21 24.14 13.80
CA PHE A 148 9.38 22.96 13.54
C PHE A 148 7.88 23.24 13.63
N PRO A 149 7.30 24.22 12.89
CA PRO A 149 5.86 24.44 12.84
C PRO A 149 5.08 23.20 12.41
N ASP A 150 3.82 23.10 12.85
CA ASP A 150 2.87 22.13 12.28
C ASP A 150 2.40 22.61 10.89
N ILE A 151 1.93 21.67 10.08
CA ILE A 151 1.49 21.88 8.70
C ILE A 151 -0.04 21.89 8.62
N ALA A 152 -0.72 21.19 9.54
CA ALA A 152 -2.17 21.09 9.50
C ALA A 152 -2.84 22.41 9.89
N THR A 153 -3.52 23.03 8.94
CA THR A 153 -4.45 24.14 9.15
C THR A 153 -5.82 23.77 8.56
N GLY A 154 -6.88 24.44 9.03
CA GLY A 154 -8.22 24.33 8.44
C GLY A 154 -8.44 25.26 7.24
N GLU A 155 -7.38 25.91 6.75
CA GLU A 155 -7.44 26.95 5.73
C GLU A 155 -6.96 26.40 4.38
N CYS A 156 -7.69 26.72 3.32
CA CYS A 156 -7.36 26.32 1.95
C CYS A 156 -7.23 27.56 1.07
N LEU A 157 -6.32 27.52 0.10
CA LEU A 157 -6.30 28.51 -0.98
C LEU A 157 -7.55 28.34 -1.87
N GLU A 158 -8.02 29.44 -2.43
CA GLU A 158 -9.12 29.42 -3.41
C GLU A 158 -8.70 28.64 -4.66
N HIS A 159 -9.64 27.87 -5.20
CA HIS A 159 -9.41 27.12 -6.43
C HIS A 159 -9.50 28.07 -7.63
N ASN A 160 -8.41 28.26 -8.35
CA ASN A 160 -8.30 29.21 -9.48
C ASN A 160 -7.70 28.58 -10.76
N ILE A 161 -7.83 27.27 -10.92
CA ILE A 161 -7.33 26.53 -12.09
C ILE A 161 -8.54 25.98 -12.86
N ASP A 162 -8.63 26.31 -14.15
CA ASP A 162 -9.66 25.78 -15.04
C ASP A 162 -9.36 24.32 -15.42
N ASN A 163 -10.38 23.48 -15.34
CA ASN A 163 -10.30 22.06 -15.67
C ASN A 163 -10.92 21.79 -17.06
N LEU A 164 -10.18 21.11 -17.93
CA LEU A 164 -10.69 20.64 -19.22
C LEU A 164 -11.39 19.29 -19.03
N ASP A 165 -12.70 19.27 -19.24
CA ASP A 165 -13.53 18.07 -19.06
C ASP A 165 -13.47 17.12 -20.27
N ASN A 166 -13.00 15.89 -20.06
CA ASN A 166 -13.27 14.75 -20.95
C ASN A 166 -13.92 13.61 -20.15
N LYS A 167 -15.27 13.64 -20.08
CA LYS A 167 -16.08 12.75 -19.24
C LYS A 167 -15.98 11.27 -19.62
N ASP A 168 -15.83 10.95 -20.90
CA ASP A 168 -15.77 9.55 -21.36
C ASP A 168 -14.46 8.87 -20.94
N GLN A 169 -13.34 9.59 -21.06
CA GLN A 169 -12.05 9.08 -20.59
C GLN A 169 -12.02 8.95 -19.06
N GLN A 170 -12.64 9.89 -18.34
CA GLN A 170 -12.75 9.83 -16.88
C GLN A 170 -13.49 8.58 -16.41
N LYS A 171 -14.65 8.24 -17.01
CA LYS A 171 -15.40 7.02 -16.68
C LYS A 171 -14.56 5.76 -16.86
N LYS A 172 -13.84 5.66 -17.97
CA LYS A 172 -12.94 4.53 -18.24
C LYS A 172 -11.86 4.38 -17.16
N ASN A 173 -11.27 5.50 -16.74
CA ASN A 173 -10.25 5.51 -15.69
C ASN A 173 -10.83 5.10 -14.33
N ILE A 174 -12.03 5.59 -13.98
CA ILE A 174 -12.74 5.20 -12.74
C ILE A 174 -12.96 3.69 -12.71
N ILE A 175 -13.44 3.10 -13.81
CA ILE A 175 -13.70 1.66 -13.86
C ILE A 175 -12.40 0.88 -13.66
N ASN A 176 -11.33 1.22 -14.38
CA ASN A 176 -10.05 0.53 -14.25
C ASN A 176 -9.51 0.59 -12.82
N ILE A 177 -9.51 1.79 -12.21
CA ILE A 177 -9.03 1.98 -10.83
C ILE A 177 -9.88 1.18 -9.84
N ALA A 178 -11.20 1.16 -10.01
CA ALA A 178 -12.09 0.41 -9.15
C ALA A 178 -11.89 -1.11 -9.29
N SER A 179 -11.70 -1.62 -10.51
CA SER A 179 -11.37 -3.03 -10.76
C SER A 179 -10.02 -3.42 -10.14
N ASP A 180 -8.97 -2.61 -10.36
CA ASP A 180 -7.64 -2.84 -9.80
C ASP A 180 -7.67 -2.83 -8.26
N PHE A 181 -8.50 -1.97 -7.65
CA PHE A 181 -8.70 -1.94 -6.20
C PHE A 181 -9.39 -3.20 -5.68
N LEU A 182 -10.41 -3.72 -6.37
CA LEU A 182 -11.05 -4.99 -5.99
C LEU A 182 -10.07 -6.17 -6.07
N GLU A 183 -9.25 -6.23 -7.13
CA GLU A 183 -8.22 -7.26 -7.27
C GLU A 183 -7.17 -7.15 -6.15
N LEU A 184 -6.80 -5.93 -5.76
CA LEU A 184 -5.92 -5.70 -4.62
C LEU A 184 -6.52 -6.24 -3.32
N ILE A 185 -7.79 -5.96 -3.05
CA ILE A 185 -8.51 -6.46 -1.86
C ILE A 185 -8.50 -7.99 -1.83
N GLU A 186 -8.82 -8.65 -2.95
CA GLU A 186 -8.83 -10.12 -3.05
C GLU A 186 -7.44 -10.71 -2.75
N LYS A 187 -6.37 -10.11 -3.30
CA LYS A 187 -5.00 -10.56 -3.02
C LYS A 187 -4.57 -10.33 -1.56
N PHE A 188 -5.10 -9.27 -0.92
CA PHE A 188 -4.79 -8.93 0.47
C PHE A 188 -5.57 -9.78 1.48
N GLU A 189 -6.69 -10.40 1.08
CA GLU A 189 -7.59 -11.19 1.94
C GLU A 189 -6.89 -12.34 2.68
N LYS A 190 -5.78 -12.86 2.17
CA LYS A 190 -4.97 -13.85 2.89
C LYS A 190 -4.38 -13.35 4.22
N PHE A 191 -4.35 -12.03 4.43
CA PHE A 191 -3.96 -11.38 5.68
C PHE A 191 -5.16 -10.98 6.54
N ALA A 192 -6.38 -11.32 6.13
CA ALA A 192 -7.57 -11.04 6.90
C ALA A 192 -7.46 -11.76 8.25
N PHE A 193 -7.56 -10.98 9.33
CA PHE A 193 -7.75 -11.52 10.66
C PHE A 193 -8.68 -10.59 11.44
N TYR A 194 -9.44 -11.19 12.36
CA TYR A 194 -10.57 -10.53 13.02
C TYR A 194 -10.38 -10.37 14.53
N GLU A 195 -9.29 -10.89 15.07
CA GLU A 195 -8.94 -10.82 16.50
C GLU A 195 -7.45 -10.55 16.68
N LYS A 196 -7.09 -9.75 17.69
CA LYS A 196 -5.68 -9.43 17.98
C LYS A 196 -4.90 -10.70 18.29
N TYR A 197 -3.74 -10.85 17.65
CA TYR A 197 -2.83 -11.95 17.90
C TYR A 197 -2.05 -11.74 19.20
N ASP A 198 -1.79 -12.81 19.93
CA ASP A 198 -0.84 -12.79 21.03
C ASP A 198 0.61 -12.71 20.51
N LYS A 199 1.54 -12.49 21.44
CA LYS A 199 2.97 -12.35 21.13
C LYS A 199 3.57 -13.57 20.45
N LYS A 200 3.09 -14.78 20.76
CA LYS A 200 3.60 -16.02 20.21
C LYS A 200 3.14 -16.16 18.76
N GLN A 201 1.85 -15.93 18.51
CA GLN A 201 1.27 -15.95 17.18
C GLN A 201 1.94 -14.92 16.25
N ILE A 202 2.21 -13.70 16.74
CA ILE A 202 2.92 -12.67 15.97
C ILE A 202 4.33 -13.12 15.57
N LYS A 203 5.06 -13.78 16.47
CA LYS A 203 6.42 -14.28 16.19
C LYS A 203 6.44 -15.47 15.24
N GLU A 204 5.39 -16.27 15.20
CA GLU A 204 5.21 -17.33 14.19
C GLU A 204 4.88 -16.73 12.81
N LEU A 205 4.16 -15.60 12.79
CA LEU A 205 3.75 -14.90 11.58
C LEU A 205 4.87 -14.09 10.91
N VAL A 206 5.69 -13.37 11.69
CA VAL A 206 6.74 -12.48 11.18
C VAL A 206 8.13 -13.11 11.38
N PRO A 207 8.98 -13.23 10.34
CA PRO A 207 8.81 -12.73 8.97
C PRO A 207 8.21 -13.75 7.98
N LEU A 208 7.82 -14.95 8.43
CA LEU A 208 7.52 -16.08 7.55
C LEU A 208 6.32 -15.82 6.63
N ASN A 209 5.20 -15.36 7.18
CA ASN A 209 3.96 -15.11 6.46
C ASN A 209 3.74 -13.63 6.19
N VAL A 210 4.21 -12.75 7.08
CA VAL A 210 4.13 -11.29 6.93
C VAL A 210 5.53 -10.72 7.07
N ASN A 211 6.01 -10.06 6.01
CA ASN A 211 7.35 -9.45 5.97
C ASN A 211 7.35 -8.12 5.21
N GLU A 212 8.45 -7.37 5.35
CA GLU A 212 8.67 -6.08 4.69
C GLU A 212 8.39 -6.16 3.18
N VAL A 213 9.00 -7.12 2.49
CA VAL A 213 8.98 -7.20 1.03
C VAL A 213 7.55 -7.31 0.52
N GLU A 214 6.77 -8.16 1.16
CA GLU A 214 5.38 -8.37 0.79
C GLU A 214 4.50 -7.15 1.10
N ILE A 215 4.63 -6.56 2.29
CA ILE A 215 3.85 -5.37 2.65
C ILE A 215 4.19 -4.19 1.74
N ARG A 216 5.46 -4.01 1.40
CA ARG A 216 5.92 -2.96 0.48
C ARG A 216 5.39 -3.14 -0.94
N ARG A 217 5.13 -4.39 -1.37
CA ARG A 217 4.45 -4.64 -2.66
C ARG A 217 3.04 -4.05 -2.66
N PHE A 218 2.26 -4.29 -1.60
CA PHE A 218 0.91 -3.73 -1.47
C PHE A 218 0.92 -2.21 -1.30
N GLU A 219 1.88 -1.67 -0.54
CA GLU A 219 2.13 -0.22 -0.43
C GLU A 219 2.28 0.41 -1.83
N MET A 220 3.11 -0.16 -2.69
CA MET A 220 3.33 0.32 -4.06
C MET A 220 2.07 0.22 -4.94
N LEU A 221 1.29 -0.86 -4.82
CA LEU A 221 0.05 -1.02 -5.58
C LEU A 221 -0.99 0.05 -5.19
N LEU A 222 -1.14 0.32 -3.88
CA LEU A 222 -2.03 1.39 -3.40
C LEU A 222 -1.54 2.78 -3.79
N HIS A 223 -0.23 3.02 -3.75
CA HIS A 223 0.35 4.28 -4.25
C HIS A 223 0.02 4.50 -5.73
N ASN A 224 0.10 3.46 -6.55
CA ASN A 224 -0.23 3.53 -7.97
C ASN A 224 -1.72 3.83 -8.18
N LEU A 225 -2.62 3.19 -7.42
CA LEU A 225 -4.05 3.49 -7.45
C LEU A 225 -4.33 4.95 -7.08
N GLN A 226 -3.74 5.43 -5.98
CA GLN A 226 -3.89 6.83 -5.56
C GLN A 226 -3.34 7.80 -6.61
N SER A 227 -2.18 7.51 -7.19
CA SER A 227 -1.56 8.36 -8.22
C SER A 227 -2.39 8.40 -9.50
N ALA A 228 -2.91 7.26 -9.95
CA ALA A 228 -3.79 7.18 -11.11
C ALA A 228 -5.09 7.94 -10.86
N PHE A 229 -5.67 7.81 -9.67
CA PHE A 229 -6.87 8.54 -9.28
C PHE A 229 -6.64 10.06 -9.27
N ASP A 230 -5.58 10.51 -8.61
CA ASP A 230 -5.25 11.93 -8.49
C ASP A 230 -4.91 12.57 -9.86
N SER A 231 -4.36 11.79 -10.80
CA SER A 231 -3.99 12.28 -12.14
C SER A 231 -5.16 12.28 -13.13
N TYR A 232 -6.04 11.28 -13.05
CA TYR A 232 -6.99 10.98 -14.12
C TYR A 232 -8.46 11.08 -13.72
N VAL A 233 -8.75 11.31 -12.43
CA VAL A 233 -10.12 11.46 -11.91
C VAL A 233 -10.33 12.84 -11.29
N ILE A 234 -9.37 13.35 -10.50
CA ILE A 234 -9.49 14.64 -9.80
C ILE A 234 -9.62 15.86 -10.74
N PRO A 235 -8.81 15.99 -11.80
CA PRO A 235 -8.83 17.19 -12.66
C PRO A 235 -10.11 17.36 -13.50
N SER A 236 -11.11 16.49 -13.38
CA SER A 236 -12.29 16.45 -14.26
C SER A 236 -13.60 16.71 -13.48
N GLY A 237 -13.62 17.70 -12.59
CA GLY A 237 -14.83 18.12 -11.87
C GLY A 237 -15.21 17.30 -10.63
N TYR A 238 -14.27 16.53 -10.09
CA TYR A 238 -14.43 15.57 -8.97
C TYR A 238 -14.80 16.16 -7.60
N GLN A 239 -14.61 17.47 -7.37
CA GLN A 239 -14.68 18.06 -6.02
C GLN A 239 -16.06 17.93 -5.34
N SER A 240 -17.11 17.51 -6.05
CA SER A 240 -18.47 17.31 -5.51
C SER A 240 -18.92 15.84 -5.35
N ASP A 241 -18.23 14.85 -5.93
CA ASP A 241 -18.67 13.45 -5.85
C ASP A 241 -18.20 12.80 -4.54
N LYS A 242 -19.16 12.55 -3.64
CA LYS A 242 -18.93 11.93 -2.33
C LYS A 242 -18.36 10.52 -2.45
N LYS A 243 -18.85 9.67 -3.36
CA LYS A 243 -18.40 8.27 -3.45
C LYS A 243 -16.95 8.17 -3.90
N LEU A 244 -16.57 8.99 -4.87
CA LEU A 244 -15.19 9.03 -5.34
C LEU A 244 -14.24 9.57 -4.25
N LYS A 245 -14.69 10.53 -3.40
CA LYS A 245 -13.94 10.98 -2.20
C LYS A 245 -13.76 9.90 -1.15
N GLN A 246 -14.81 9.12 -0.90
CA GLN A 246 -14.72 7.97 -0.01
C GLN A 246 -13.72 6.94 -0.57
N LEU A 247 -13.77 6.64 -1.87
CA LEU A 247 -12.84 5.69 -2.51
C LEU A 247 -11.38 6.15 -2.40
N ARG A 248 -11.11 7.43 -2.68
CA ARG A 248 -9.77 8.01 -2.49
C ARG A 248 -9.31 7.94 -1.03
N SER A 249 -10.23 8.11 -0.07
CA SER A 249 -9.92 8.01 1.36
C SER A 249 -9.43 6.61 1.72
N HIS A 250 -10.04 5.56 1.16
CA HIS A 250 -9.58 4.18 1.32
C HIS A 250 -8.16 3.97 0.78
N PHE A 251 -7.83 4.50 -0.39
CA PHE A 251 -6.45 4.39 -0.93
C PHE A 251 -5.44 5.07 0.00
N SER A 252 -5.72 6.32 0.35
CA SER A 252 -4.78 7.15 1.09
C SER A 252 -4.53 6.62 2.50
N ILE A 253 -5.57 6.22 3.23
CA ILE A 253 -5.40 5.73 4.61
C ILE A 253 -4.60 4.44 4.64
N VAL A 254 -4.96 3.46 3.78
CA VAL A 254 -4.32 2.15 3.77
C VAL A 254 -2.87 2.29 3.30
N PHE A 255 -2.61 3.12 2.26
CA PHE A 255 -1.26 3.42 1.82
C PHE A 255 -0.38 3.90 2.97
N HIS A 256 -0.84 4.86 3.77
CA HIS A 256 -0.06 5.39 4.88
C HIS A 256 0.08 4.40 6.05
N ILE A 257 -0.92 3.56 6.30
CA ILE A 257 -0.82 2.47 7.29
C ILE A 257 0.27 1.46 6.86
N LEU A 258 0.27 1.05 5.58
CA LEU A 258 1.29 0.13 5.07
C LEU A 258 2.69 0.76 5.05
N GLN A 259 2.82 2.09 4.88
CA GLN A 259 4.10 2.78 5.08
C GLN A 259 4.60 2.65 6.51
N VAL A 260 3.73 2.81 7.52
CA VAL A 260 4.11 2.61 8.92
C VAL A 260 4.56 1.17 9.13
N MET A 261 3.72 0.21 8.72
CA MET A 261 3.97 -1.23 8.86
C MET A 261 5.29 -1.66 8.19
N GLY A 262 5.49 -1.29 6.92
CA GLY A 262 6.67 -1.67 6.15
C GLY A 262 7.95 -1.15 6.78
N ARG A 263 7.93 0.06 7.37
CA ARG A 263 9.10 0.61 8.08
C ARG A 263 9.38 -0.09 9.40
N LEU A 264 8.35 -0.49 10.15
CA LEU A 264 8.51 -1.27 11.37
C LEU A 264 9.04 -2.68 11.06
N LEU A 265 8.45 -3.37 10.07
CA LEU A 265 8.91 -4.69 9.64
C LEU A 265 10.34 -4.65 9.11
N HIS A 266 10.69 -3.67 8.27
CA HIS A 266 12.07 -3.47 7.82
C HIS A 266 13.03 -3.34 9.01
N PHE A 267 12.67 -2.49 9.98
CA PHE A 267 13.51 -2.29 11.15
C PHE A 267 13.67 -3.57 11.95
N TYR A 268 12.56 -4.29 12.20
CA TYR A 268 12.58 -5.57 12.88
C TYR A 268 13.48 -6.58 12.17
N GLU A 269 13.17 -6.90 10.90
CA GLU A 269 13.85 -7.95 10.14
C GLU A 269 15.34 -7.69 9.95
N ARG A 270 15.73 -6.42 9.77
CA ARG A 270 17.09 -6.05 9.43
C ARG A 270 17.97 -5.70 10.63
N HIS A 271 17.38 -5.22 11.73
CA HIS A 271 18.15 -4.67 12.86
C HIS A 271 17.88 -5.36 14.20
N LEU A 272 16.69 -5.95 14.40
CA LEU A 272 16.31 -6.58 15.67
C LEU A 272 16.28 -8.11 15.58
N HIS A 273 15.87 -8.68 14.45
CA HIS A 273 15.76 -10.10 14.22
C HIS A 273 17.15 -10.75 14.10
N ASN A 274 17.41 -11.74 14.95
CA ASN A 274 18.74 -12.32 15.11
C ASN A 274 18.93 -13.51 14.15
N ILE A 275 19.71 -13.31 13.09
CA ILE A 275 20.19 -14.38 12.21
C ILE A 275 21.68 -14.53 12.51
N GLU A 276 22.02 -15.51 13.37
CA GLU A 276 23.38 -15.95 13.74
C GLU A 276 24.53 -14.99 13.39
N PHE A 277 24.78 -13.98 14.24
CA PHE A 277 25.87 -13.03 14.02
C PHE A 277 27.10 -13.27 14.92
N LYS A 278 28.26 -12.73 14.49
CA LYS A 278 29.51 -12.63 15.30
C LYS A 278 29.32 -11.73 16.54
N ASP A 279 30.15 -11.88 17.57
CA ASP A 279 30.01 -11.25 18.91
C ASP A 279 29.61 -9.76 18.94
N VAL A 280 30.21 -8.90 18.11
CA VAL A 280 29.92 -7.45 18.11
C VAL A 280 28.51 -7.14 17.64
N TYR A 281 28.03 -7.86 16.62
CA TYR A 281 26.68 -7.70 16.10
C TYR A 281 25.65 -8.16 17.13
N LYS A 282 25.93 -9.26 17.84
CA LYS A 282 25.10 -9.77 18.93
C LYS A 282 24.96 -8.74 20.05
N ASN A 283 26.07 -8.14 20.50
CA ASN A 283 26.05 -7.12 21.56
C ASN A 283 25.23 -5.89 21.16
N VAL A 284 25.41 -5.39 19.94
CA VAL A 284 24.63 -4.24 19.45
C VAL A 284 23.14 -4.60 19.33
N ASN A 285 22.82 -5.78 18.78
CA ASN A 285 21.46 -6.26 18.67
C ASN A 285 20.79 -6.40 20.06
N GLU A 286 21.48 -6.93 21.07
CA GLU A 286 20.97 -7.01 22.44
C GLU A 286 20.71 -5.62 23.05
N ILE A 287 21.57 -4.64 22.78
CA ILE A 287 21.35 -3.24 23.22
C ILE A 287 20.12 -2.67 22.52
N LEU A 288 19.98 -2.84 21.20
CA LEU A 288 18.83 -2.35 20.44
C LEU A 288 17.53 -3.01 20.88
N ASN A 289 17.51 -4.31 21.13
CA ASN A 289 16.33 -5.03 21.63
C ASN A 289 15.91 -4.59 23.05
N LYS A 290 16.87 -4.12 23.87
CA LYS A 290 16.56 -3.52 25.19
C LYS A 290 16.01 -2.11 25.06
N LEU A 291 16.48 -1.35 24.08
CA LEU A 291 15.98 0.01 23.81
C LEU A 291 14.60 -0.06 23.16
N ILE A 292 14.47 -0.82 22.08
CA ILE A 292 13.24 -0.96 21.30
C ILE A 292 12.71 -2.38 21.51
N ASN A 293 11.67 -2.50 22.33
CA ASN A 293 11.06 -3.79 22.61
C ASN A 293 10.42 -4.37 21.31
N PRO A 294 10.92 -5.50 20.77
CA PRO A 294 10.41 -6.06 19.53
C PRO A 294 8.95 -6.51 19.63
N ASP A 295 8.50 -6.97 20.81
CA ASP A 295 7.12 -7.39 21.00
C ASP A 295 6.16 -6.21 20.80
N ILE A 296 6.50 -5.03 21.33
CA ILE A 296 5.68 -3.82 21.18
C ILE A 296 5.69 -3.35 19.73
N LEU A 297 6.86 -3.38 19.09
CA LEU A 297 7.00 -2.98 17.69
C LEU A 297 6.18 -3.89 16.77
N LEU A 298 6.24 -5.20 16.98
CA LEU A 298 5.48 -6.16 16.18
C LEU A 298 3.98 -6.13 16.49
N ASP A 299 3.60 -5.86 17.74
CA ASP A 299 2.20 -5.61 18.11
C ASP A 299 1.62 -4.44 17.31
N ILE A 300 2.36 -3.32 17.20
CA ILE A 300 1.96 -2.21 16.32
C ILE A 300 1.88 -2.65 14.85
N ALA A 301 2.90 -3.36 14.34
CA ALA A 301 2.93 -3.77 12.94
C ALA A 301 1.75 -4.70 12.57
N ILE A 302 1.35 -5.60 13.47
CA ILE A 302 0.31 -6.59 13.21
C ILE A 302 -1.04 -6.11 13.75
N ASN A 303 -1.19 -5.99 15.07
CA ASN A 303 -2.47 -5.74 15.73
C ASN A 303 -3.02 -4.33 15.52
N TYR A 304 -2.19 -3.37 15.12
CA TYR A 304 -2.64 -2.05 14.68
C TYR A 304 -2.59 -1.93 13.15
N CYS A 305 -1.42 -2.00 12.53
CA CYS A 305 -1.31 -1.68 11.11
C CYS A 305 -2.01 -2.72 10.21
N LEU A 306 -1.73 -4.01 10.38
CA LEU A 306 -2.32 -5.02 9.49
C LEU A 306 -3.84 -5.13 9.70
N PHE A 307 -4.29 -5.03 10.95
CA PHE A 307 -5.71 -4.99 11.32
C PHE A 307 -6.45 -3.85 10.60
N TYR A 308 -6.02 -2.60 10.79
CA TYR A 308 -6.69 -1.45 10.19
C TYR A 308 -6.51 -1.37 8.67
N ALA A 309 -5.38 -1.86 8.13
CA ALA A 309 -5.22 -1.99 6.68
C ALA A 309 -6.32 -2.89 6.10
N TRP A 310 -6.57 -4.05 6.71
CA TRP A 310 -7.63 -4.95 6.28
C TRP A 310 -9.03 -4.34 6.50
N GLU A 311 -9.29 -3.70 7.63
CA GLU A 311 -10.59 -3.07 7.93
C GLU A 311 -10.94 -1.99 6.90
N PHE A 312 -10.00 -1.09 6.58
CA PHE A 312 -10.24 -0.05 5.58
C PHE A 312 -10.28 -0.60 4.15
N LEU A 313 -9.53 -1.65 3.82
CA LEU A 313 -9.63 -2.29 2.50
C LEU A 313 -10.99 -2.96 2.30
N SER A 314 -11.38 -3.81 3.25
CA SER A 314 -12.62 -4.59 3.18
C SER A 314 -13.87 -3.71 3.19
N SER A 315 -13.90 -2.65 3.99
CA SER A 315 -15.02 -1.69 4.02
C SER A 315 -15.19 -0.90 2.71
N GLY A 316 -14.11 -0.73 1.93
CA GLY A 316 -14.14 -0.10 0.60
C GLY A 316 -14.78 -0.96 -0.49
N LYS A 317 -14.95 -2.28 -0.27
CA LYS A 317 -15.41 -3.24 -1.30
C LYS A 317 -16.81 -2.90 -1.82
N LYS A 318 -17.77 -2.67 -0.92
CA LYS A 318 -19.15 -2.32 -1.29
C LYS A 318 -19.23 -1.01 -2.08
N LEU A 319 -18.54 0.02 -1.60
CA LEU A 319 -18.46 1.32 -2.27
C LEU A 319 -17.90 1.18 -3.69
N THR A 320 -16.86 0.37 -3.84
CA THR A 320 -16.20 0.15 -5.14
C THR A 320 -17.12 -0.54 -6.13
N PHE A 321 -17.91 -1.53 -5.68
CA PHE A 321 -18.96 -2.13 -6.52
C PHE A 321 -20.05 -1.13 -6.93
N GLU A 322 -20.49 -0.26 -6.01
CA GLU A 322 -21.46 0.79 -6.33
C GLU A 322 -20.90 1.76 -7.40
N ILE A 323 -19.63 2.16 -7.27
CA ILE A 323 -18.94 3.03 -8.26
C ILE A 323 -18.82 2.33 -9.61
N LEU A 324 -18.45 1.05 -9.63
CA LEU A 324 -18.40 0.28 -10.87
C LEU A 324 -19.77 0.24 -11.55
N ASP A 325 -20.84 -0.07 -10.80
CA ASP A 325 -22.16 -0.23 -11.38
C ASP A 325 -22.72 1.08 -11.96
N GLU A 326 -22.42 2.22 -11.34
CA GLU A 326 -22.81 3.55 -11.82
C GLU A 326 -22.04 4.00 -13.06
N ASN A 327 -20.83 3.48 -13.26
CA ASN A 327 -19.95 3.89 -14.36
C ASN A 327 -19.94 2.90 -15.53
N ILE A 328 -20.39 1.65 -15.32
CA ILE A 328 -20.51 0.65 -16.39
C ILE A 328 -21.70 0.99 -17.31
N ASN A 329 -21.39 1.27 -18.58
CA ASN A 329 -22.41 1.31 -19.62
C ASN A 329 -22.93 -0.12 -19.89
N ARG A 330 -24.12 -0.44 -19.37
CA ARG A 330 -24.78 -1.73 -19.60
C ARG A 330 -25.43 -1.74 -20.99
N SER A 331 -25.15 -2.78 -21.77
CA SER A 331 -25.81 -3.02 -23.07
C SER A 331 -26.16 -4.51 -23.21
N SER A 332 -26.70 -4.89 -24.36
CA SER A 332 -26.89 -6.29 -24.70
C SER A 332 -26.52 -6.57 -26.16
N ILE A 333 -26.01 -7.77 -26.40
CA ILE A 333 -25.75 -8.29 -27.75
C ILE A 333 -26.43 -9.65 -27.88
N LYS A 334 -26.93 -9.95 -29.09
CA LYS A 334 -27.40 -11.29 -29.46
C LYS A 334 -26.37 -11.91 -30.39
N VAL A 335 -25.85 -13.07 -30.04
CA VAL A 335 -24.79 -13.76 -30.79
C VAL A 335 -25.10 -15.25 -30.95
N GLY A 336 -24.54 -15.89 -31.98
CA GLY A 336 -24.66 -17.35 -32.17
C GLY A 336 -23.86 -18.12 -31.14
N ILE A 337 -24.28 -19.33 -30.80
CA ILE A 337 -23.52 -20.24 -29.92
C ILE A 337 -22.29 -20.84 -30.65
N PRO A 338 -21.27 -21.35 -29.94
CA PRO A 338 -20.17 -22.07 -30.56
C PRO A 338 -20.68 -23.26 -31.36
N GLN A 339 -20.31 -23.34 -32.64
CA GLN A 339 -20.76 -24.38 -33.53
C GLN A 339 -20.12 -25.73 -33.17
N LYS A 340 -20.85 -26.82 -33.45
CA LYS A 340 -20.43 -28.23 -33.32
C LYS A 340 -20.29 -28.74 -31.88
N ARG A 341 -19.50 -28.07 -31.04
CA ARG A 341 -19.20 -28.53 -29.67
C ARG A 341 -19.84 -27.68 -28.57
N GLY A 342 -20.42 -26.52 -28.89
CA GLY A 342 -21.09 -25.66 -27.91
C GLY A 342 -20.12 -25.09 -26.85
N PHE A 343 -20.68 -24.63 -25.73
CA PHE A 343 -19.89 -24.07 -24.62
C PHE A 343 -19.20 -25.17 -23.80
N HIS A 344 -18.05 -25.64 -24.27
CA HIS A 344 -17.12 -26.45 -23.48
C HIS A 344 -15.95 -25.60 -22.97
N THR A 345 -14.91 -26.23 -22.41
CA THR A 345 -13.80 -25.56 -21.72
C THR A 345 -13.21 -24.35 -22.44
N ARG A 346 -12.93 -24.42 -23.74
CA ARG A 346 -12.21 -23.35 -24.44
C ARG A 346 -13.10 -22.13 -24.75
N PRO A 347 -14.26 -22.26 -25.41
CA PRO A 347 -15.17 -21.13 -25.59
C PRO A 347 -15.54 -20.46 -24.26
N SER A 348 -15.85 -21.27 -23.24
CA SER A 348 -16.19 -20.75 -21.91
C SER A 348 -15.03 -20.03 -21.23
N LEU A 349 -13.79 -20.54 -21.35
CA LEU A 349 -12.60 -19.88 -20.82
C LEU A 349 -12.34 -18.53 -21.49
N LEU A 350 -12.47 -18.45 -22.81
CA LEU A 350 -12.22 -17.20 -23.54
C LEU A 350 -13.26 -16.13 -23.17
N ILE A 351 -14.53 -16.51 -23.04
CA ILE A 351 -15.60 -15.62 -22.56
C ILE A 351 -15.29 -15.14 -21.15
N ALA A 352 -15.00 -16.06 -20.23
CA ALA A 352 -14.66 -15.72 -18.85
C ALA A 352 -13.45 -14.79 -18.76
N LYS A 353 -12.39 -15.05 -19.56
CA LYS A 353 -11.23 -14.16 -19.65
C LYS A 353 -11.60 -12.75 -20.13
N ILE A 354 -12.47 -12.61 -21.14
CA ILE A 354 -12.94 -11.29 -21.60
C ILE A 354 -13.69 -10.58 -20.47
N VAL A 355 -14.65 -11.26 -19.84
CA VAL A 355 -15.48 -10.67 -18.78
C VAL A 355 -14.61 -10.25 -17.59
N ASN A 356 -13.68 -11.11 -17.17
CA ASN A 356 -12.76 -10.84 -16.06
C ASN A 356 -11.74 -9.74 -16.40
N HIS A 357 -11.30 -9.63 -17.66
CA HIS A 357 -10.38 -8.59 -18.09
C HIS A 357 -10.95 -7.18 -17.86
N TYR A 358 -12.25 -6.99 -18.04
CA TYR A 358 -12.91 -5.69 -17.87
C TYR A 358 -13.53 -5.47 -16.48
N GLY A 359 -13.58 -6.51 -15.63
CA GLY A 359 -14.10 -6.44 -14.26
C GLY A 359 -15.61 -6.16 -14.16
N GLY A 360 -16.35 -6.21 -15.27
CA GLY A 360 -17.78 -5.92 -15.33
C GLY A 360 -18.65 -7.18 -15.19
N GLN A 361 -19.86 -7.02 -14.64
CA GLN A 361 -20.83 -8.12 -14.58
C GLN A 361 -21.48 -8.33 -15.96
N VAL A 362 -21.26 -9.51 -16.54
CA VAL A 362 -21.92 -9.95 -17.77
C VAL A 362 -22.67 -11.25 -17.49
N LYS A 363 -23.95 -11.27 -17.86
CA LYS A 363 -24.82 -12.44 -17.80
C LYS A 363 -25.11 -12.94 -19.20
N MET A 364 -25.15 -14.26 -19.36
CA MET A 364 -25.62 -14.92 -20.57
C MET A 364 -27.03 -15.43 -20.35
N LEU A 365 -27.95 -15.03 -21.24
CA LEU A 365 -29.32 -15.50 -21.27
C LEU A 365 -29.46 -16.55 -22.38
N ALA A 366 -29.87 -17.76 -21.99
CA ALA A 366 -30.14 -18.88 -22.89
C ALA A 366 -31.54 -19.44 -22.60
N GLY A 367 -32.51 -19.08 -23.45
CA GLY A 367 -33.93 -19.35 -23.18
C GLY A 367 -34.36 -18.56 -21.94
N GLU A 368 -34.94 -19.25 -20.96
CA GLU A 368 -35.29 -18.69 -19.65
C GLU A 368 -34.15 -18.76 -18.62
N GLY A 369 -33.01 -19.36 -18.99
CA GLY A 369 -31.86 -19.50 -18.08
C GLY A 369 -30.95 -18.28 -18.09
N GLU A 370 -30.50 -17.86 -16.92
CA GLU A 370 -29.50 -16.82 -16.71
C GLU A 370 -28.24 -17.42 -16.10
N PHE A 371 -27.08 -17.14 -16.71
CA PHE A 371 -25.79 -17.73 -16.34
C PHE A 371 -24.73 -16.64 -16.21
N ASP A 372 -23.81 -16.80 -15.27
CA ASP A 372 -22.67 -15.90 -15.08
C ASP A 372 -21.60 -16.10 -16.15
N ALA A 373 -21.38 -15.09 -17.00
CA ALA A 373 -20.40 -15.19 -18.08
C ALA A 373 -18.95 -15.07 -17.59
N SER A 374 -18.70 -14.69 -16.34
CA SER A 374 -17.36 -14.75 -15.72
C SER A 374 -16.99 -16.16 -15.25
N SER A 375 -17.97 -17.07 -15.12
CA SER A 375 -17.78 -18.42 -14.61
C SER A 375 -17.74 -19.45 -15.74
N VAL A 376 -16.59 -20.12 -15.88
CA VAL A 376 -16.42 -21.20 -16.87
C VAL A 376 -17.41 -22.34 -16.62
N LEU A 377 -17.67 -22.69 -15.36
CA LEU A 377 -18.58 -23.76 -14.97
C LEU A 377 -20.03 -23.43 -15.34
N ASP A 378 -20.45 -22.19 -15.09
CA ASP A 378 -21.82 -21.75 -15.34
C ASP A 378 -22.12 -21.71 -16.85
N LEU A 379 -21.14 -21.26 -17.66
CA LEU A 379 -21.21 -21.33 -19.12
C LEU A 379 -21.25 -22.76 -19.65
N GLN A 380 -20.51 -23.70 -19.04
CA GLN A 380 -20.56 -25.11 -19.42
C GLN A 380 -21.92 -25.75 -19.08
N TRP A 381 -22.49 -25.43 -17.92
CA TRP A 381 -23.83 -25.85 -17.56
C TRP A 381 -24.89 -25.29 -18.51
N ALA A 382 -24.75 -24.02 -18.91
CA ALA A 382 -25.61 -23.44 -19.94
C ALA A 382 -25.57 -24.22 -21.25
N GLY A 383 -24.40 -24.76 -21.63
CA GLY A 383 -24.24 -25.62 -22.80
C GLY A 383 -25.16 -26.83 -22.82
N GLY A 384 -25.40 -27.45 -21.65
CA GLY A 384 -26.36 -28.56 -21.51
C GLY A 384 -27.80 -28.12 -21.78
N LYS A 385 -28.23 -26.97 -21.23
CA LYS A 385 -29.56 -26.39 -21.46
C LYS A 385 -29.76 -25.99 -22.92
N ILE A 386 -28.78 -25.29 -23.50
CA ILE A 386 -28.77 -24.86 -24.90
C ILE A 386 -28.99 -26.05 -25.84
N LYS A 387 -28.30 -27.17 -25.59
CA LYS A 387 -28.46 -28.39 -26.38
C LYS A 387 -29.86 -29.01 -26.21
N LYS A 388 -30.37 -29.07 -24.98
CA LYS A 388 -31.70 -29.63 -24.67
C LYS A 388 -32.83 -28.83 -25.30
N GLU A 389 -32.72 -27.51 -25.31
CA GLU A 389 -33.74 -26.58 -25.81
C GLU A 389 -33.52 -26.16 -27.27
N ASN A 390 -32.51 -26.73 -27.94
CA ASN A 390 -32.13 -26.45 -29.32
C ASN A 390 -31.91 -24.94 -29.62
N ILE A 391 -31.31 -24.23 -28.67
CA ILE A 391 -31.04 -22.79 -28.74
C ILE A 391 -29.87 -22.53 -29.69
N GLN A 392 -30.06 -21.65 -30.68
CA GLN A 392 -29.03 -21.31 -31.68
C GLN A 392 -28.32 -19.97 -31.38
N GLN A 393 -28.93 -19.12 -30.56
CA GLN A 393 -28.42 -17.81 -30.20
C GLN A 393 -28.64 -17.53 -28.72
N VAL A 394 -27.68 -16.85 -28.11
CA VAL A 394 -27.74 -16.39 -26.72
C VAL A 394 -27.65 -14.87 -26.66
N ILE A 395 -28.16 -14.28 -25.59
CA ILE A 395 -28.01 -12.85 -25.33
C ILE A 395 -27.00 -12.66 -24.22
N PHE A 396 -25.94 -11.90 -24.46
CA PHE A 396 -25.10 -11.40 -23.39
C PHE A 396 -25.58 -10.01 -22.98
N LYS A 397 -25.73 -9.78 -21.68
CA LYS A 397 -26.16 -8.50 -21.11
C LYS A 397 -25.19 -8.11 -20.00
N GLY A 398 -24.68 -6.88 -20.03
CA GLY A 398 -23.69 -6.41 -19.08
C GLY A 398 -22.80 -5.32 -19.63
N ASP A 399 -21.56 -5.26 -19.17
CA ASP A 399 -20.56 -4.28 -19.58
C ASP A 399 -20.37 -4.22 -21.10
N SER A 400 -20.69 -3.07 -21.70
CA SER A 400 -20.54 -2.82 -23.14
C SER A 400 -19.14 -3.10 -23.69
N ARG A 401 -18.07 -2.90 -22.89
CA ARG A 401 -16.69 -3.18 -23.32
C ARG A 401 -16.48 -4.68 -23.53
N SER A 402 -16.87 -5.49 -22.55
CA SER A 402 -16.87 -6.95 -22.66
C SER A 402 -17.74 -7.40 -23.83
N LEU A 403 -18.88 -6.76 -24.06
CA LEU A 403 -19.80 -7.12 -25.14
C LEU A 403 -19.23 -6.83 -26.54
N VAL A 404 -18.44 -5.76 -26.71
CA VAL A 404 -17.71 -5.51 -27.97
C VAL A 404 -16.79 -6.69 -28.29
N ASP A 405 -15.99 -7.11 -27.32
CA ASP A 405 -15.01 -8.18 -27.51
C ASP A 405 -15.67 -9.56 -27.62
N LEU A 406 -16.74 -9.81 -26.87
CA LEU A 406 -17.55 -11.02 -27.00
C LEU A 406 -18.20 -11.13 -28.38
N LYS A 407 -18.60 -10.01 -28.99
CA LYS A 407 -19.12 -9.99 -30.35
C LYS A 407 -18.05 -10.37 -31.37
N ILE A 408 -16.82 -9.87 -31.21
CA ILE A 408 -15.68 -10.24 -32.05
C ILE A 408 -15.39 -11.74 -31.89
N LEU A 409 -15.33 -12.22 -30.64
CA LEU A 409 -15.07 -13.63 -30.32
C LEU A 409 -16.15 -14.55 -30.92
N ALA A 410 -17.43 -14.19 -30.84
CA ALA A 410 -18.52 -14.97 -31.41
C ALA A 410 -18.45 -15.05 -32.95
N ASN A 411 -18.04 -13.96 -33.61
CA ASN A 411 -17.91 -13.93 -35.08
C ASN A 411 -16.83 -14.88 -35.62
N ILE A 412 -15.85 -15.24 -34.79
CA ILE A 412 -14.80 -16.22 -35.12
C ILE A 412 -15.06 -17.59 -34.48
N ASN A 413 -16.33 -17.92 -34.23
CA ASN A 413 -16.74 -19.18 -33.62
C ASN A 413 -15.99 -19.48 -32.31
N TYR A 414 -15.83 -18.45 -31.48
CA TYR A 414 -15.20 -18.54 -30.16
C TYR A 414 -13.76 -19.06 -30.17
N GLY A 415 -13.01 -18.76 -31.24
CA GLY A 415 -11.61 -19.13 -31.35
C GLY A 415 -11.39 -20.60 -31.71
N GLU A 416 -12.39 -21.23 -32.35
CA GLU A 416 -12.33 -22.61 -32.85
C GLU A 416 -12.82 -22.77 -34.30
N ASP A 417 -12.23 -23.71 -35.03
CA ASP A 417 -12.74 -24.17 -36.32
C ASP A 417 -13.93 -25.16 -36.16
N LEU A 418 -14.49 -25.61 -37.28
CA LEU A 418 -15.64 -26.53 -37.30
C LEU A 418 -15.33 -27.94 -36.77
N ILE A 419 -14.08 -28.26 -36.45
CA ILE A 419 -13.65 -29.55 -35.89
C ILE A 419 -13.25 -29.38 -34.41
N GLY A 420 -13.28 -28.15 -33.88
CA GLY A 420 -12.93 -27.81 -32.50
C GLY A 420 -11.42 -27.57 -32.30
N LYS A 421 -10.67 -27.29 -33.37
CA LYS A 421 -9.26 -26.92 -33.29
C LYS A 421 -9.14 -25.42 -33.09
N SER A 422 -8.18 -25.02 -32.27
CA SER A 422 -7.90 -23.62 -31.98
C SER A 422 -7.50 -22.84 -33.24
N ILE A 423 -8.13 -21.68 -33.44
CA ILE A 423 -7.72 -20.72 -34.47
C ILE A 423 -7.03 -19.51 -33.84
N PRO A 424 -6.18 -18.78 -34.60
CA PRO A 424 -5.58 -17.54 -34.13
C PRO A 424 -6.64 -16.50 -33.78
N LEU A 425 -6.46 -15.84 -32.64
CA LEU A 425 -7.32 -14.73 -32.23
C LEU A 425 -6.93 -13.44 -32.98
N PRO A 426 -7.92 -12.59 -33.34
CA PRO A 426 -7.71 -11.25 -33.86
C PRO A 426 -6.82 -10.40 -32.94
N LYS A 427 -6.23 -9.33 -33.49
CA LYS A 427 -5.31 -8.47 -32.73
C LYS A 427 -6.00 -7.82 -31.53
N GLU A 428 -7.27 -7.48 -31.69
CA GLU A 428 -8.16 -6.92 -30.68
C GLU A 428 -8.26 -7.83 -29.45
N LEU A 429 -8.22 -9.16 -29.65
CA LEU A 429 -8.32 -10.17 -28.60
C LEU A 429 -6.97 -10.79 -28.20
N SER A 430 -5.86 -10.12 -28.53
CA SER A 430 -4.51 -10.65 -28.33
C SER A 430 -4.13 -10.86 -26.85
N TYR A 431 -4.79 -10.13 -25.94
CA TYR A 431 -4.60 -10.24 -24.49
C TYR A 431 -5.16 -11.55 -23.89
N LEU A 432 -5.93 -12.33 -24.66
CA LEU A 432 -6.48 -13.62 -24.22
C LEU A 432 -5.50 -14.79 -24.33
N LYS A 433 -4.32 -14.56 -24.94
CA LYS A 433 -3.30 -15.58 -25.19
C LYS A 433 -2.77 -16.23 -23.92
#